data_AF-A0A4Q3E768-F1
#
_entry.id   AF-A0A4Q3E768-F1
#
_cell.length_a   1.000
_cell.length_b   1.000
_cell.length_c   1.000
_cell.angle_alpha   90.00
_cell.angle_beta   90.00
_cell.angle_gamma   90.00
#
_symmetry.space_group_name_H-M   'P 1'
#
loop_
_entity.id
_entity.type
_entity.pdbx_description
1 polymer ?
#
loop_
_entity_poly.entity_id
_entity_poly.type
_entity_poly.pdbx_seq_one_letter_code
_entity_poly.pdbx_strand_id
1 'polypeptide(L)'
;MTKPVLRFMENNDLPRFINTHTLAQTKMAAALMFALPGMPMLFNGQEVGSTYHPYSGKSIFTANNTIKNTDSLGLFSYYQHLIALRKENPALSQSNINEIQVSKSNSVVAFHRWANNKHFLIVINVNAAAAVAAIDLRQLAFNQKTRQLTDVLTNGDFLSKCMLEE
;
A
#
# COMPACT_ATOMS: atom_id res chain seq x y z
N MET A 1 -3.29 4.12 25.70
CA MET A 1 -3.60 4.09 24.25
C MET A 1 -2.53 4.86 23.51
N THR A 2 -1.88 4.27 22.52
CA THR A 2 -0.99 4.99 21.59
C THR A 2 -1.83 5.93 20.74
N LYS A 3 -1.39 7.20 20.61
CA LYS A 3 -2.08 8.20 19.78
C LYS A 3 -2.10 7.73 18.31
N PRO A 4 -3.22 7.85 17.58
CA PRO A 4 -3.26 7.49 16.17
C PRO A 4 -2.34 8.42 15.37
N VAL A 5 -1.56 7.84 14.46
CA VAL A 5 -0.67 8.59 13.56
C VAL A 5 -1.40 8.87 12.25
N LEU A 6 -1.45 10.13 11.83
CA LEU A 6 -1.89 10.50 10.48
C LEU A 6 -0.77 10.16 9.50
N ARG A 7 -1.06 9.31 8.51
CA ARG A 7 -0.13 8.90 7.45
C ARG A 7 -0.50 9.67 6.20
N PHE A 8 0.45 10.37 5.61
CA PHE A 8 0.25 11.09 4.36
C PHE A 8 1.47 10.94 3.45
N MET A 9 1.22 10.97 2.15
CA MET A 9 2.27 11.01 1.12
C MET A 9 2.61 12.46 0.76
N GLU A 10 1.61 13.32 0.77
CA GLU A 10 1.67 14.74 0.45
C GLU A 10 0.58 15.49 1.24
N ASN A 11 0.68 16.80 1.31
CA ASN A 11 -0.30 17.71 1.89
C ASN A 11 -0.19 19.09 1.23
N ASN A 12 -0.82 20.12 1.79
CA ASN A 12 -0.77 21.47 1.23
C ASN A 12 0.60 22.18 1.33
N ASP A 13 1.52 21.67 2.15
CA ASP A 13 2.84 22.28 2.40
C ASP A 13 3.97 21.58 1.63
N LEU A 14 3.65 20.48 0.92
CA LEU A 14 4.62 19.67 0.19
C LEU A 14 4.34 19.68 -1.32
N PRO A 15 5.38 19.56 -2.16
CA PRO A 15 5.20 19.28 -3.58
C PRO A 15 4.35 18.02 -3.81
N ARG A 16 3.62 17.98 -4.93
CA ARG A 16 2.91 16.76 -5.35
C ARG A 16 3.91 15.62 -5.54
N PHE A 17 3.67 14.50 -4.89
CA PHE A 17 4.54 13.33 -4.89
C PHE A 17 4.81 12.81 -6.31
N ILE A 18 3.78 12.83 -7.16
CA ILE A 18 3.86 12.38 -8.55
C ILE A 18 4.76 13.25 -9.43
N ASN A 19 5.11 14.47 -9.01
CA ASN A 19 6.01 15.33 -9.79
C ASN A 19 7.47 14.84 -9.74
N THR A 20 7.84 14.05 -8.73
CA THR A 20 9.22 13.56 -8.53
C THR A 20 9.33 12.04 -8.54
N HIS A 21 8.22 11.34 -8.79
CA HIS A 21 8.15 9.89 -8.74
C HIS A 21 7.35 9.34 -9.93
N THR A 22 7.68 8.11 -10.32
CA THR A 22 6.94 7.37 -11.34
C THR A 22 5.56 6.95 -10.83
N LEU A 23 4.62 6.66 -11.74
CA LEU A 23 3.31 6.12 -11.40
C LEU A 23 3.40 4.83 -10.56
N ALA A 24 4.38 3.98 -10.84
CA ALA A 24 4.62 2.75 -10.07
C ALA A 24 5.00 3.06 -8.62
N GLN A 25 5.90 4.03 -8.41
CA GLN A 25 6.28 4.49 -7.06
C GLN A 25 5.09 5.15 -6.34
N THR A 26 4.27 5.94 -7.03
CA THR A 26 3.04 6.52 -6.46
C THR A 26 2.08 5.43 -5.99
N LYS A 27 1.82 4.41 -6.83
CA LYS A 27 0.95 3.28 -6.46
C LYS A 27 1.52 2.48 -5.29
N MET A 28 2.83 2.22 -5.28
CA MET A 28 3.52 1.54 -4.19
C MET A 28 3.40 2.31 -2.87
N ALA A 29 3.71 3.61 -2.87
CA ALA A 29 3.66 4.45 -1.67
C ALA A 29 2.21 4.55 -1.13
N ALA A 30 1.22 4.59 -2.03
CA ALA A 30 -0.19 4.55 -1.64
C ALA A 30 -0.57 3.22 -0.98
N ALA A 31 -0.17 2.08 -1.56
CA ALA A 31 -0.41 0.77 -0.95
C ALA A 31 0.23 0.68 0.45
N LEU A 32 1.48 1.14 0.60
CA LEU A 32 2.16 1.22 1.89
C LEU A 32 1.36 2.06 2.90
N MET A 33 0.97 3.28 2.50
CA MET A 33 0.21 4.19 3.37
C MET A 33 -1.10 3.56 3.86
N PHE A 34 -1.85 2.89 2.96
CA PHE A 34 -3.09 2.18 3.28
C PHE A 34 -2.87 0.85 4.01
N ALA A 35 -1.64 0.35 4.08
CA ALA A 35 -1.27 -0.85 4.80
C ALA A 35 -0.45 -0.58 6.07
N LEU A 36 -0.25 0.66 6.48
CA LEU A 36 0.36 1.00 7.77
C LEU A 36 -0.70 1.19 8.88
N PRO A 37 -0.32 0.99 10.16
CA PRO A 37 -1.13 1.43 11.30
C PRO A 37 -1.27 2.96 11.30
N GLY A 38 -2.48 3.42 11.64
CA GLY A 38 -2.83 4.84 11.70
C GLY A 38 -3.99 5.22 10.79
N MET A 39 -4.08 6.50 10.45
CA MET A 39 -5.12 7.05 9.59
C MET A 39 -4.49 7.50 8.26
N PRO A 40 -4.74 6.82 7.14
CA PRO A 40 -4.26 7.29 5.84
C PRO A 40 -5.04 8.55 5.45
N MET A 41 -4.32 9.59 5.07
CA MET A 41 -4.85 10.82 4.51
C MET A 41 -4.62 10.81 3.00
N LEU A 42 -5.69 11.07 2.26
CA LEU A 42 -5.64 11.29 0.81
C LEU A 42 -5.83 12.78 0.56
N PHE A 43 -4.83 13.44 0.01
CA PHE A 43 -4.91 14.87 -0.29
C PHE A 43 -5.60 15.08 -1.65
N ASN A 44 -6.48 16.08 -1.75
CA ASN A 44 -7.30 16.28 -2.94
C ASN A 44 -6.45 16.47 -4.20
N GLY A 45 -6.76 15.71 -5.25
CA GLY A 45 -6.01 15.65 -6.51
C GLY A 45 -5.00 14.51 -6.58
N GLN A 46 -4.57 13.94 -5.44
CA GLN A 46 -3.66 12.79 -5.42
C GLN A 46 -4.31 11.56 -6.07
N GLU A 47 -5.63 11.42 -5.93
CA GLU A 47 -6.44 10.34 -6.48
C GLU A 47 -6.57 10.37 -8.01
N VAL A 48 -6.16 11.45 -8.65
CA VAL A 48 -6.14 11.60 -10.12
C VAL A 48 -4.75 11.95 -10.64
N GLY A 49 -3.73 11.94 -9.76
CA GLY A 49 -2.36 12.30 -10.10
C GLY A 49 -2.18 13.76 -10.51
N SER A 50 -2.92 14.68 -9.88
CA SER A 50 -2.77 16.12 -10.11
C SER A 50 -1.33 16.56 -9.86
N THR A 51 -0.75 17.28 -10.82
CA THR A 51 0.60 17.85 -10.73
C THR A 51 0.60 19.28 -10.20
N TYR A 52 -0.58 19.86 -9.99
CA TYR A 52 -0.75 21.25 -9.57
C TYR A 52 -0.62 21.40 -8.06
N HIS A 53 0.32 22.27 -7.63
CA HIS A 53 0.42 22.69 -6.24
C HIS A 53 -0.84 23.48 -5.84
N PRO A 54 -1.37 23.36 -4.60
CA PRO A 54 -2.53 24.15 -4.17
C PRO A 54 -2.34 25.67 -4.31
N TYR A 55 -1.11 26.16 -4.15
CA TYR A 55 -0.77 27.58 -4.36
C TYR A 55 -0.49 27.98 -5.82
N SER A 56 -0.72 27.11 -6.80
CA SER A 56 -0.48 27.42 -8.22
C SER A 56 -1.57 28.29 -8.87
N GLY A 57 -2.68 28.54 -8.18
CA GLY A 57 -3.86 29.23 -8.72
C GLY A 57 -4.67 28.39 -9.72
N LYS A 58 -4.21 27.18 -10.08
CA LYS A 58 -4.93 26.25 -10.95
C LYS A 58 -5.95 25.46 -10.15
N SER A 59 -7.20 25.45 -10.61
CA SER A 59 -8.24 24.63 -10.00
C SER A 59 -8.13 23.17 -10.46
N ILE A 60 -8.30 22.24 -9.53
CA ILE A 60 -8.49 20.81 -9.83
C ILE A 60 -9.97 20.42 -9.90
N PHE A 61 -10.87 21.32 -9.48
CA PHE A 61 -12.31 21.13 -9.53
C PHE A 61 -12.90 22.05 -10.60
N THR A 62 -13.71 21.47 -11.49
CA THR A 62 -14.36 22.21 -12.59
C THR A 62 -15.86 22.01 -12.51
N ALA A 63 -16.62 23.06 -12.80
CA ALA A 63 -18.08 22.99 -12.77
C ALA A 63 -18.58 21.91 -13.74
N ASN A 64 -19.60 21.16 -13.33
CA ASN A 64 -20.23 20.09 -14.10
C ASN A 64 -19.29 18.94 -14.53
N ASN A 65 -18.12 18.81 -13.89
CA ASN A 65 -17.19 17.73 -14.18
C ASN A 65 -16.61 17.15 -12.88
N THR A 66 -16.81 15.85 -12.66
CA THR A 66 -16.29 15.19 -11.46
C THR A 66 -14.78 15.06 -11.55
N ILE A 67 -14.08 15.12 -10.41
CA ILE A 67 -12.61 14.97 -10.40
C ILE A 67 -12.19 13.62 -10.99
N LYS A 68 -12.97 12.54 -10.78
CA LYS A 68 -12.75 11.21 -11.38
C LYS A 68 -12.56 11.26 -12.89
N ASN A 69 -13.30 12.12 -13.59
CA ASN A 69 -13.22 12.23 -15.05
C ASN A 69 -11.88 12.79 -15.53
N THR A 70 -11.06 13.34 -14.63
CA THR A 70 -9.71 13.84 -14.93
C THR A 70 -8.62 12.78 -14.76
N ASP A 71 -8.96 11.59 -14.23
CA ASP A 71 -8.02 10.51 -14.00
C ASP A 71 -7.66 9.77 -15.30
N SER A 72 -6.50 10.08 -15.86
CA SER A 72 -5.90 9.36 -16.98
C SER A 72 -4.93 8.25 -16.56
N LEU A 73 -4.63 8.13 -15.26
CA LEU A 73 -3.60 7.24 -14.71
C LEU A 73 -4.19 6.00 -14.03
N GLY A 74 -5.52 5.95 -13.92
CA GLY A 74 -6.26 4.90 -13.22
C GLY A 74 -6.06 4.95 -11.70
N LEU A 75 -5.57 6.07 -11.16
CA LEU A 75 -5.33 6.23 -9.73
C LEU A 75 -6.63 6.25 -8.92
N PHE A 76 -7.71 6.76 -9.49
CA PHE A 76 -8.98 6.91 -8.78
C PHE A 76 -9.52 5.53 -8.39
N SER A 77 -9.60 4.62 -9.38
CA SER A 77 -10.02 3.23 -9.16
C SER A 77 -9.05 2.48 -8.24
N TYR A 78 -7.75 2.76 -8.34
CA TYR A 78 -6.73 2.18 -7.48
C TYR A 78 -6.90 2.58 -6.02
N TYR A 79 -7.12 3.87 -5.72
CA TYR A 79 -7.42 4.32 -4.35
C TYR A 79 -8.75 3.76 -3.85
N GLN A 80 -9.79 3.67 -4.69
CA GLN A 80 -11.04 3.01 -4.30
C GLN A 80 -10.79 1.56 -3.87
N HIS A 81 -9.96 0.81 -4.59
CA HIS A 81 -9.57 -0.55 -4.25
C HIS A 81 -8.84 -0.61 -2.90
N LEU A 82 -7.83 0.23 -2.69
CA LEU A 82 -7.10 0.28 -1.41
C LEU A 82 -8.00 0.66 -0.22
N ILE A 83 -8.92 1.61 -0.42
CA ILE A 83 -9.89 2.03 0.59
C ILE A 83 -10.84 0.87 0.93
N ALA A 84 -11.36 0.16 -0.08
CA ALA A 84 -12.23 -0.99 0.12
C ALA A 84 -11.49 -2.11 0.89
N LEU A 85 -10.28 -2.47 0.45
CA LEU A 85 -9.42 -3.45 1.13
C LEU A 85 -9.22 -3.11 2.60
N ARG A 86 -8.88 -1.85 2.92
CA ARG A 86 -8.65 -1.43 4.31
C ARG A 86 -9.94 -1.44 5.14
N LYS A 87 -11.08 -1.06 4.56
CA LYS A 87 -12.38 -1.05 5.25
C LYS A 87 -12.88 -2.46 5.55
N GLU A 88 -12.74 -3.37 4.60
CA GLU A 88 -13.22 -4.75 4.70
C GLU A 88 -12.32 -5.63 5.59
N ASN A 89 -11.08 -5.22 5.84
CA ASN A 89 -10.09 -6.01 6.56
C ASN A 89 -9.55 -5.28 7.80
N PRO A 90 -10.08 -5.58 9.01
CA PRO A 90 -9.59 -5.00 10.26
C PRO A 90 -8.08 -5.17 10.50
N ALA A 91 -7.47 -6.22 9.93
CA ALA A 91 -6.02 -6.44 9.97
C ALA A 91 -5.23 -5.26 9.43
N LEU A 92 -5.76 -4.55 8.42
CA LEU A 92 -5.08 -3.39 7.82
C LEU A 92 -5.34 -2.10 8.62
N SER A 93 -6.44 -1.97 9.36
CA SER A 93 -6.80 -0.75 10.10
C SER A 93 -6.38 -0.73 11.57
N GLN A 94 -6.18 -1.88 12.22
CA GLN A 94 -5.79 -2.00 13.64
C GLN A 94 -4.28 -1.81 13.87
N SER A 95 -3.81 -1.91 15.11
CA SER A 95 -2.41 -1.61 15.47
C SER A 95 -1.41 -2.75 15.22
N ASN A 96 -1.86 -4.00 15.11
CA ASN A 96 -0.98 -5.16 15.01
C ASN A 96 -0.08 -5.06 13.76
N ILE A 97 1.22 -5.05 13.99
CA ILE A 97 2.26 -5.03 12.97
C ILE A 97 3.48 -5.78 13.50
N ASN A 98 4.14 -6.55 12.64
CA ASN A 98 5.44 -7.16 12.92
C ASN A 98 6.33 -7.04 11.69
N GLU A 99 7.57 -6.61 11.85
CA GLU A 99 8.53 -6.61 10.75
C GLU A 99 8.87 -8.05 10.37
N ILE A 100 9.06 -8.30 9.07
CA ILE A 100 9.40 -9.61 8.54
C ILE A 100 10.78 -9.52 7.88
N GLN A 101 11.70 -10.36 8.34
CA GLN A 101 13.03 -10.43 7.76
C GLN A 101 12.95 -11.01 6.36
N VAL A 102 13.61 -10.30 5.44
CA VAL A 102 13.67 -10.65 4.02
C VAL A 102 15.10 -11.07 3.67
N SER A 103 15.22 -12.17 2.93
CA SER A 103 16.49 -12.64 2.39
C SER A 103 16.52 -12.50 0.86
N LYS A 104 17.71 -12.59 0.27
CA LYS A 104 17.97 -12.44 -1.18
C LYS A 104 17.75 -11.04 -1.78
N SER A 105 17.27 -10.08 -1.01
CA SER A 105 17.20 -8.68 -1.43
C SER A 105 17.30 -7.70 -0.27
N ASN A 106 18.08 -6.63 -0.46
CA ASN A 106 18.17 -5.49 0.46
C ASN A 106 17.22 -4.35 0.08
N SER A 107 16.56 -4.44 -1.09
CA SER A 107 15.60 -3.44 -1.56
C SER A 107 14.15 -3.79 -1.24
N VAL A 108 13.92 -4.95 -0.63
CA VAL A 108 12.58 -5.43 -0.31
C VAL A 108 12.36 -5.34 1.19
N VAL A 109 11.34 -4.60 1.59
CA VAL A 109 10.86 -4.49 2.96
C VAL A 109 9.57 -5.28 3.09
N ALA A 110 9.43 -6.03 4.18
CA ALA A 110 8.20 -6.77 4.44
C ALA A 110 7.73 -6.59 5.89
N PHE A 111 6.42 -6.61 6.08
CA PHE A 111 5.82 -6.63 7.41
C PHE A 111 4.49 -7.37 7.40
N HIS A 112 4.14 -7.94 8.54
CA HIS A 112 2.93 -8.70 8.78
C HIS A 112 1.90 -7.84 9.52
N ARG A 113 0.66 -7.85 9.05
CA ARG A 113 -0.51 -7.25 9.70
C ARG A 113 -1.54 -8.34 9.96
N TRP A 114 -2.18 -8.33 11.13
CA TRP A 114 -3.20 -9.33 11.45
C TRP A 114 -4.29 -8.82 12.38
N ALA A 115 -5.49 -9.37 12.22
CA ALA A 115 -6.58 -9.25 13.17
C ALA A 115 -7.49 -10.48 13.03
N ASN A 116 -7.84 -11.09 14.16
CA ASN A 116 -8.59 -12.35 14.19
C ASN A 116 -7.89 -13.40 13.28
N ASN A 117 -8.64 -13.98 12.33
CA ASN A 117 -8.13 -14.99 11.39
C ASN A 117 -7.68 -14.39 10.04
N LYS A 118 -7.54 -13.07 9.92
CA LYS A 118 -7.10 -12.39 8.69
C LYS A 118 -5.65 -11.94 8.85
N HIS A 119 -4.80 -12.38 7.94
CA HIS A 119 -3.36 -12.12 7.92
C HIS A 119 -2.97 -11.52 6.58
N PHE A 120 -2.19 -10.45 6.61
CA PHE A 120 -1.66 -9.78 5.43
C PHE A 120 -0.14 -9.71 5.55
N LEU A 121 0.56 -10.26 4.57
CA LEU A 121 1.99 -10.04 4.37
C LEU A 121 2.13 -8.92 3.35
N ILE A 122 2.68 -7.79 3.79
CA ILE A 122 2.95 -6.65 2.91
C ILE A 122 4.41 -6.80 2.47
N VAL A 123 4.64 -6.74 1.17
CA VAL A 123 5.97 -6.84 0.55
C VAL A 123 6.15 -5.66 -0.38
N ILE A 124 7.18 -4.86 -0.15
CA ILE A 124 7.43 -3.62 -0.88
C ILE A 124 8.85 -3.66 -1.42
N ASN A 125 8.98 -3.59 -2.74
CA ASN A 125 10.25 -3.29 -3.38
C ASN A 125 10.42 -1.77 -3.47
N VAL A 126 11.42 -1.22 -2.79
CA VAL A 126 11.70 0.23 -2.81
C VAL A 126 12.65 0.64 -3.94
N ASN A 127 13.17 -0.32 -4.71
CA ASN A 127 14.01 -0.05 -5.88
C ASN A 127 13.19 -0.04 -7.18
N ALA A 128 13.68 0.68 -8.19
CA ALA A 128 13.06 0.75 -9.51
C ALA A 128 13.19 -0.57 -10.28
N ALA A 129 14.27 -1.32 -10.06
CA ALA A 129 14.50 -2.62 -10.70
C ALA A 129 13.73 -3.74 -9.98
N ALA A 130 13.28 -4.73 -10.74
CA ALA A 130 12.70 -5.96 -10.18
C ALA A 130 13.72 -6.68 -9.28
N ALA A 131 13.23 -7.25 -8.18
CA ALA A 131 14.06 -7.97 -7.22
C ALA A 131 13.41 -9.31 -6.86
N VAL A 132 14.25 -10.32 -6.59
CA VAL A 132 13.82 -11.60 -6.04
C VAL A 132 14.05 -11.57 -4.54
N ALA A 133 13.00 -11.84 -3.77
CA ALA A 133 13.06 -11.89 -2.31
C ALA A 133 12.56 -13.25 -1.81
N ALA A 134 13.13 -13.70 -0.70
CA ALA A 134 12.68 -14.90 0.00
C ALA A 134 12.27 -14.54 1.44
N ILE A 135 11.06 -14.98 1.81
CA ILE A 135 10.43 -14.70 3.10
C ILE A 135 10.15 -16.03 3.80
N ASP A 136 10.69 -16.20 5.01
CA ASP A 136 10.33 -17.32 5.86
C ASP A 136 8.96 -17.06 6.49
N LEU A 137 7.95 -17.81 6.03
CA LEU A 137 6.58 -17.66 6.52
C LEU A 137 6.46 -18.03 8.00
N ARG A 138 7.37 -18.81 8.60
CA ARG A 138 7.32 -19.14 10.04
C ARG A 138 7.36 -17.89 10.94
N GLN A 139 7.82 -16.75 10.42
CA GLN A 139 7.80 -15.45 11.09
C GLN A 139 6.40 -14.85 11.26
N LEU A 140 5.39 -15.32 10.51
CA LEU A 140 4.02 -14.84 10.63
C LEU A 140 3.37 -15.43 11.87
N ALA A 141 2.61 -14.62 12.60
CA ALA A 141 1.78 -15.07 13.72
C ALA A 141 0.54 -15.87 13.23
N PHE A 142 0.75 -16.89 12.41
CA PHE A 142 -0.28 -17.74 11.80
C PHE A 142 0.12 -19.22 11.86
N ASN A 143 -0.48 -19.95 12.81
CA ASN A 143 -0.10 -21.32 13.11
C ASN A 143 -0.90 -22.34 12.27
N GLN A 144 -0.71 -22.32 10.95
CA GLN A 144 -1.21 -23.38 10.07
C GLN A 144 -0.10 -24.01 9.22
N LYS A 145 -0.24 -25.32 9.00
CA LYS A 145 0.72 -26.17 8.26
C LYS A 145 0.78 -25.85 6.77
N THR A 146 -0.36 -25.48 6.18
CA THR A 146 -0.47 -25.11 4.78
C THR A 146 -0.89 -23.66 4.68
N ARG A 147 -0.26 -22.91 3.77
CA ARG A 147 -0.52 -21.49 3.57
C ARG A 147 -0.69 -21.23 2.08
N GLN A 148 -1.81 -20.59 1.74
CA GLN A 148 -2.04 -20.03 0.42
C GLN A 148 -2.00 -18.52 0.57
N LEU A 149 -1.25 -17.87 -0.30
CA LEU A 149 -1.15 -16.42 -0.35
C LEU A 149 -1.78 -15.97 -1.67
N THR A 150 -2.61 -14.94 -1.61
CA THR A 150 -3.16 -14.27 -2.78
C THR A 150 -2.75 -12.81 -2.69
N ASP A 151 -2.17 -12.29 -3.76
CA ASP A 151 -1.91 -10.86 -3.89
C ASP A 151 -3.22 -10.14 -4.15
N VAL A 152 -3.72 -9.45 -3.13
CA VAL A 152 -4.97 -8.72 -3.16
C VAL A 152 -4.95 -7.48 -4.07
N LEU A 153 -3.80 -7.06 -4.58
CA LEU A 153 -3.68 -5.94 -5.52
C LEU A 153 -3.81 -6.40 -6.98
N THR A 154 -3.32 -7.61 -7.30
CA THR A 154 -3.27 -8.14 -8.67
C THR A 154 -4.16 -9.37 -8.89
N ASN A 155 -4.70 -9.95 -7.82
CA ASN A 155 -5.34 -11.27 -7.77
C ASN A 155 -4.42 -12.42 -8.20
N GLY A 156 -3.10 -12.24 -8.12
CA GLY A 156 -2.13 -13.31 -8.36
C GLY A 156 -2.06 -14.29 -7.18
N ASP A 157 -2.04 -15.59 -7.46
CA ASP A 157 -1.88 -16.62 -6.44
C ASP A 157 -0.42 -17.02 -6.25
N PHE A 158 -0.01 -17.16 -4.99
CA PHE A 158 1.30 -17.61 -4.58
C PHE A 158 1.16 -18.87 -3.72
N LEU A 159 1.67 -19.99 -4.22
CA LEU A 159 1.75 -21.25 -3.48
C LEU A 159 3.09 -21.31 -2.74
N SER A 160 3.05 -21.33 -1.41
CA SER A 160 4.24 -21.72 -0.65
C SER A 160 4.31 -23.25 -0.58
N LYS A 161 5.35 -23.85 -1.16
CA LYS A 161 5.74 -25.22 -0.78
C LYS A 161 6.51 -25.14 0.52
N CYS A 162 6.02 -25.85 1.54
CA CYS A 162 6.81 -26.11 2.73
C CYS A 162 7.99 -26.98 2.30
N MET A 163 9.18 -26.39 2.18
CA MET A 163 10.42 -27.16 2.07
C MET A 163 10.70 -27.67 3.47
N LEU A 164 10.06 -28.78 3.86
CA LEU A 164 10.60 -29.60 4.93
C LEU A 164 11.89 -30.18 4.35
N GLU A 165 13.03 -29.75 4.90
CA GLU A 165 14.28 -30.48 4.70
C GLU A 165 14.05 -31.91 5.20
N GLU A 166 14.36 -32.90 4.35
CA GLU A 166 14.58 -34.29 4.74
C GLU A 166 15.88 -34.42 5.55
#